data_AF-A0AB39MUK3-F1
#
_entry.id   AF-A0AB39MUK3-F1
#
_cell.length_a   1.000
_cell.length_b   1.000
_cell.length_c   1.000
_cell.angle_alpha   90.00
_cell.angle_beta   90.00
_cell.angle_gamma   90.00
#
_symmetry.space_group_name_H-M   'P 1'
#
loop_
_entity.id
_entity.type
_entity.pdbx_description
1 polymer ?
#
loop_
_entity_poly.entity_id
_entity_poly.type
_entity_poly.pdbx_seq_one_letter_code
_entity_poly.pdbx_strand_id
1 'polypeptide(L)'
;MATQPVEAAAGSEGTAAPGVTAPKPTAATRSRLLPAFLALLLAPPLLAIAHHARPAPYGDHLTVHAVHAAAHARVRPATTPRQPQPPPTPLRTRGAAIEAHHPVTGAPLWRYAREGRRPLTSLHTRGEAITLWDDGMVTATDGRSVRWHRALPAADEWLPDHGSTGVLHALGRGMLAVVTPHRVAAYRIADGDLRWVLPAREGCAFRPARAVHHGKTLLLAQPCTGADRTAQVIAVDDLGQITPHRRPLGNEFRERGAEPRPNT
;
A
#
# COMPACT_ATOMS: atom_id res chain seq x y z
N MET A 1 -20.18 -59.71 -31.87
CA MET A 1 -19.90 -59.08 -33.18
C MET A 1 -18.40 -58.88 -33.24
N ALA A 2 -17.60 -59.83 -33.76
CA ALA A 2 -17.39 -60.13 -35.19
C ALA A 2 -17.06 -58.83 -35.92
N THR A 3 -15.81 -58.56 -36.34
CA THR A 3 -15.05 -59.30 -37.36
C THR A 3 -13.52 -59.17 -37.18
N GLN A 4 -12.83 -60.31 -37.31
CA GLN A 4 -11.47 -60.47 -37.86
C GLN A 4 -11.62 -60.66 -39.41
N PRO A 5 -10.63 -60.97 -40.28
CA PRO A 5 -9.14 -61.02 -40.20
C PRO A 5 -8.38 -60.64 -41.54
N VAL A 6 -7.10 -61.08 -41.66
CA VAL A 6 -6.25 -61.46 -42.85
C VAL A 6 -5.65 -60.30 -43.69
N GLU A 7 -4.44 -60.31 -44.29
CA GLU A 7 -3.53 -61.35 -44.83
C GLU A 7 -2.18 -60.67 -45.17
N ALA A 8 -1.01 -61.08 -44.66
CA ALA A 8 -0.07 -62.13 -45.14
C ALA A 8 0.70 -61.86 -46.46
N ALA A 9 1.96 -62.34 -46.47
CA ALA A 9 2.96 -62.52 -47.55
C ALA A 9 4.15 -61.53 -47.47
N ALA A 10 5.34 -61.89 -46.98
CA ALA A 10 6.29 -62.95 -47.37
C ALA A 10 6.97 -62.73 -48.72
N GLY A 11 8.32 -62.63 -48.69
CA GLY A 11 9.17 -62.93 -49.84
C GLY A 11 10.30 -61.92 -50.12
N SER A 12 11.51 -62.18 -49.62
CA SER A 12 12.63 -62.67 -50.43
C SER A 12 13.98 -62.36 -49.78
N GLU A 13 14.73 -63.43 -49.51
CA GLU A 13 16.17 -63.43 -49.24
C GLU A 13 16.98 -63.04 -50.48
N GLY A 14 18.21 -62.56 -50.25
CA GLY A 14 19.16 -62.20 -51.32
C GLY A 14 20.52 -61.74 -50.79
N THR A 15 21.25 -62.66 -50.18
CA THR A 15 22.70 -62.94 -50.27
C THR A 15 23.75 -61.82 -50.57
N ALA A 16 24.82 -61.87 -49.75
CA ALA A 16 26.24 -61.52 -49.98
C ALA A 16 26.79 -60.14 -49.53
N ALA A 17 27.84 -60.26 -48.70
CA ALA A 17 28.70 -59.24 -48.08
C ALA A 17 29.82 -58.73 -49.04
N PRO A 18 30.89 -58.03 -48.57
CA PRO A 18 31.02 -57.00 -47.54
C PRO A 18 31.62 -55.69 -48.14
N GLY A 19 31.19 -54.53 -47.67
CA GLY A 19 31.74 -53.23 -48.10
C GLY A 19 32.08 -52.36 -46.90
N VAL A 20 33.37 -52.32 -46.57
CA VAL A 20 33.96 -51.42 -45.58
C VAL A 20 33.59 -49.97 -45.90
N THR A 21 32.93 -49.28 -44.99
CA THR A 21 33.18 -47.85 -44.76
C THR A 21 32.68 -47.46 -43.38
N ALA A 22 33.62 -47.15 -42.49
CA ALA A 22 33.32 -46.55 -41.21
C ALA A 22 32.55 -45.24 -41.41
N PRO A 23 31.42 -45.01 -40.70
CA PRO A 23 30.79 -43.70 -40.73
C PRO A 23 31.70 -42.70 -40.02
N LYS A 24 32.18 -41.74 -40.81
CA LYS A 24 32.82 -40.50 -40.35
C LYS A 24 31.90 -39.86 -39.29
N PRO A 25 32.36 -39.56 -38.07
CA PRO A 25 31.51 -38.87 -37.10
C PRO A 25 31.16 -37.49 -37.67
N THR A 26 29.89 -37.33 -38.05
CA THR A 26 29.32 -36.04 -38.41
C THR A 26 29.34 -35.16 -37.17
N ALA A 27 30.25 -34.20 -37.15
CA ALA A 27 30.27 -33.10 -36.19
C ALA A 27 29.05 -32.19 -36.44
N ALA A 28 27.86 -32.65 -36.04
CA ALA A 28 26.63 -31.87 -36.05
C ALA A 28 26.06 -31.81 -34.63
N THR A 29 26.85 -31.28 -33.69
CA THR A 29 26.36 -31.01 -32.33
C THR A 29 27.01 -29.77 -31.75
N ARG A 30 27.00 -28.65 -32.49
CA ARG A 30 27.46 -27.35 -31.95
C ARG A 30 26.48 -26.19 -32.17
N SER A 31 25.27 -26.45 -32.63
CA SER A 31 24.30 -25.38 -32.92
C SER A 31 22.93 -25.58 -32.26
N ARG A 32 22.92 -26.04 -31.00
CA ARG A 32 21.71 -25.97 -30.15
C ARG A 32 21.95 -25.34 -28.78
N LEU A 33 23.21 -25.16 -28.38
CA LEU A 33 23.57 -24.54 -27.09
C LEU A 33 23.63 -23.02 -27.17
N LEU A 34 23.97 -22.44 -28.33
CA LEU A 34 23.98 -20.98 -28.53
C LEU A 34 22.62 -20.31 -28.23
N PRO A 35 21.47 -20.79 -28.77
CA PRO A 35 20.18 -20.16 -28.49
C PRO A 35 19.74 -20.36 -27.04
N ALA A 36 20.07 -21.49 -26.41
CA ALA A 36 19.77 -21.74 -25.00
C ALA A 36 20.58 -20.83 -24.05
N PHE A 37 21.87 -20.63 -24.33
CA PHE A 37 22.72 -19.72 -23.56
C PHE A 37 22.30 -18.26 -23.74
N LEU A 38 21.94 -17.87 -24.97
CA LEU A 38 21.46 -16.52 -25.27
C LEU A 38 20.10 -16.25 -24.58
N ALA A 39 19.19 -17.23 -24.59
CA ALA A 39 17.93 -17.13 -23.86
C ALA A 39 18.15 -17.04 -22.34
N LEU A 40 19.10 -17.80 -21.78
CA LEU A 40 19.43 -17.74 -20.35
C LEU A 40 20.12 -16.42 -19.95
N LEU A 41 20.89 -15.80 -20.85
CA LEU A 41 21.53 -14.49 -20.64
C LEU A 41 20.53 -13.34 -20.79
N LEU A 42 19.57 -13.44 -21.71
CA LEU A 42 18.58 -12.40 -21.99
C LEU A 42 17.34 -12.50 -21.10
N ALA A 43 17.01 -13.67 -20.55
CA ALA A 43 15.84 -13.84 -19.69
C ALA A 43 15.90 -12.99 -18.41
N PRO A 44 17.00 -12.90 -17.65
CA PRO A 44 17.07 -12.08 -16.43
C PRO A 44 16.82 -10.58 -16.68
N PRO A 45 17.47 -9.89 -17.64
CA PRO A 45 17.19 -8.48 -17.89
C PRO A 45 15.79 -8.27 -18.46
N LEU A 46 15.28 -9.17 -19.31
CA LEU A 46 13.91 -9.08 -19.82
C LEU A 46 12.86 -9.27 -18.73
N LEU A 47 13.10 -10.19 -17.79
CA LEU A 47 12.23 -10.40 -16.62
C LEU A 47 12.30 -9.22 -15.65
N ALA A 48 13.47 -8.59 -15.48
CA ALA A 48 13.62 -7.36 -14.71
C ALA A 48 12.85 -6.20 -15.35
N ILE A 49 12.96 -6.02 -16.67
CA ILE A 49 12.20 -5.02 -17.43
C ILE A 49 10.69 -5.30 -17.33
N ALA A 50 10.27 -6.56 -17.47
CA ALA A 50 8.86 -6.94 -17.35
C ALA A 50 8.32 -6.74 -15.92
N HIS A 51 9.14 -6.94 -14.89
CA HIS A 51 8.75 -6.62 -13.51
C HIS A 51 8.64 -5.12 -13.26
N HIS A 52 9.47 -4.30 -13.89
CA HIS A 52 9.36 -2.84 -13.86
C HIS A 52 8.21 -2.30 -14.73
N ALA A 53 7.76 -3.06 -15.73
CA ALA A 53 6.66 -2.70 -16.62
C ALA A 53 5.28 -3.15 -16.11
N ARG A 54 5.20 -3.85 -14.97
CA ARG A 54 3.89 -4.17 -14.38
C ARG A 54 3.20 -2.86 -13.98
N PRO A 55 1.95 -2.63 -14.42
CA PRO A 55 1.16 -1.52 -13.92
C PRO A 55 1.15 -1.59 -12.39
N ALA A 56 1.34 -0.44 -11.73
CA ALA A 56 1.16 -0.38 -10.29
C ALA A 56 -0.26 -0.91 -9.96
N PRO A 57 -0.41 -1.76 -8.93
CA PRO A 57 -1.64 -2.52 -8.69
C PRO A 57 -2.90 -1.65 -8.55
N TYR A 58 -2.74 -0.37 -8.20
CA TYR A 58 -3.82 0.60 -8.02
C TYR A 58 -3.75 1.80 -8.97
N GLY A 59 -3.00 1.67 -10.08
CA GLY A 59 -2.80 2.75 -11.06
C GLY A 59 -1.96 3.90 -10.48
N ASP A 60 -1.06 3.60 -9.54
CA ASP A 60 -0.24 4.62 -8.87
C ASP A 60 0.81 5.22 -9.81
N HIS A 61 0.85 6.54 -9.88
CA HIS A 61 1.84 7.31 -10.61
C HIS A 61 2.54 8.28 -9.66
N LEU A 62 3.73 7.89 -9.19
CA LEU A 62 4.58 8.72 -8.35
C LEU A 62 5.79 9.22 -9.14
N THR A 63 5.89 10.54 -9.29
CA THR A 63 7.04 11.21 -9.89
C THR A 63 7.83 11.91 -8.79
N VAL A 64 9.13 11.62 -8.71
CA VAL A 64 10.06 12.27 -7.79
C VAL A 64 10.98 13.19 -8.57
N HIS A 65 11.02 14.47 -8.21
CA HIS A 65 11.86 15.45 -8.90
C HIS A 65 13.31 15.40 -8.41
N ALA A 66 14.26 15.70 -9.29
CA ALA A 66 15.70 15.51 -9.05
C ALA A 66 16.24 16.23 -7.80
N VAL A 67 15.71 17.43 -7.48
CA VAL A 67 16.09 18.18 -6.29
C VAL A 67 15.76 17.40 -5.01
N HIS A 68 14.62 16.71 -5.00
CA HIS A 68 14.20 15.87 -3.88
C HIS A 68 15.01 14.57 -3.83
N ALA A 69 15.22 13.93 -4.99
CA ALA A 69 16.04 12.72 -5.07
C ALA A 69 17.48 12.95 -4.59
N ALA A 70 18.11 14.06 -4.97
CA ALA A 70 19.47 14.42 -4.58
C ALA A 70 19.59 14.86 -3.11
N ALA A 71 18.52 15.38 -2.50
CA ALA A 71 18.49 15.67 -1.07
C ALA A 71 18.46 14.36 -0.24
N HIS A 72 17.68 13.37 -0.69
CA HIS A 72 17.61 12.07 -0.03
C HIS A 72 18.87 11.21 -0.22
N ALA A 73 19.50 11.25 -1.38
CA ALA A 73 20.75 10.55 -1.63
C ALA A 73 21.92 11.05 -0.75
N ARG A 74 21.80 12.27 -0.18
CA ARG A 74 22.84 12.89 0.67
C ARG A 74 22.72 12.56 2.16
N VAL A 75 21.79 11.71 2.57
CA VAL A 75 21.70 11.25 3.97
C VAL A 75 22.87 10.28 4.25
N ARG A 76 23.96 10.82 4.82
CA ARG A 76 25.15 10.11 5.33
C ARG A 76 24.88 9.46 6.71
N PRO A 77 25.69 8.48 7.16
CA PRO A 77 25.36 7.58 8.28
C PRO A 77 25.22 8.29 9.63
N ALA A 78 24.45 7.64 10.50
CA ALA A 78 24.00 8.13 11.80
C ALA A 78 25.16 8.38 12.78
N THR A 79 25.59 9.63 12.92
CA THR A 79 26.30 10.12 14.11
C THR A 79 25.99 11.58 14.45
N THR A 80 24.90 12.12 13.88
CA THR A 80 24.49 13.51 14.12
C THR A 80 23.34 13.55 15.12
N PRO A 81 23.36 14.46 16.12
CA PRO A 81 22.22 14.67 17.02
C PRO A 81 20.93 14.91 16.24
N ARG A 82 19.80 14.45 16.81
CA ARG A 82 18.44 14.57 16.25
C ARG A 82 18.20 15.98 15.71
N GLN A 83 18.33 16.13 14.39
CA GLN A 83 18.08 17.41 13.72
C GLN A 83 16.63 17.84 13.98
N PRO A 84 16.37 19.17 14.10
CA PRO A 84 15.03 19.70 14.09
C PRO A 84 14.26 19.13 12.90
N GLN A 85 13.04 18.66 13.16
CA GLN A 85 12.18 18.12 12.11
C GLN A 85 12.04 19.19 11.02
N PRO A 86 12.34 18.86 9.74
CA PRO A 86 12.24 19.85 8.68
C PRO A 86 10.82 20.44 8.65
N PRO A 87 10.69 21.72 8.28
CA PRO A 87 9.38 22.37 8.20
C PRO A 87 8.43 21.52 7.34
N PRO A 88 7.15 21.45 7.69
CA PRO A 88 6.19 20.62 6.97
C PRO A 88 6.18 21.01 5.50
N THR A 89 6.41 20.03 4.63
CA THR A 89 6.38 20.22 3.19
C THR A 89 4.95 20.55 2.77
N PRO A 90 4.69 21.73 2.17
CA PRO A 90 3.34 22.07 1.75
C PRO A 90 2.80 21.07 0.73
N LEU A 91 1.72 20.38 1.10
CA LEU A 91 0.94 19.55 0.19
C LEU A 91 -0.10 20.40 -0.52
N ARG A 92 -0.25 20.18 -1.82
CA ARG A 92 -1.27 20.83 -2.65
C ARG A 92 -2.01 19.78 -3.46
N THR A 93 -3.32 19.90 -3.51
CA THR A 93 -4.13 19.17 -4.48
C THR A 93 -4.14 19.94 -5.79
N ARG A 94 -3.75 19.30 -6.90
CA ARG A 94 -3.77 19.88 -8.24
C ARG A 94 -4.39 18.91 -9.22
N GLY A 95 -5.62 19.22 -9.65
CA GLY A 95 -6.39 18.32 -10.51
C GLY A 95 -6.57 16.95 -9.84
N ALA A 96 -6.11 15.89 -10.50
CA ALA A 96 -6.19 14.50 -10.03
C ALA A 96 -4.96 14.03 -9.23
N ALA A 97 -4.16 14.95 -8.68
CA ALA A 97 -2.91 14.62 -8.01
C ALA A 97 -2.68 15.41 -6.71
N ILE A 98 -1.86 14.83 -5.84
CA ILE A 98 -1.24 15.50 -4.69
C ILE A 98 0.21 15.82 -5.05
N GLU A 99 0.61 17.05 -4.80
CA GLU A 99 1.94 17.57 -5.07
C GLU A 99 2.57 18.13 -3.79
N ALA A 100 3.83 17.80 -3.56
CA ALA A 100 4.63 18.43 -2.52
C ALA A 100 5.61 19.41 -3.13
N HIS A 101 5.79 20.54 -2.45
CA HIS A 101 6.65 21.61 -2.91
C HIS A 101 7.68 22.00 -1.85
N HIS A 102 8.82 22.50 -2.26
CA HIS A 102 9.81 23.06 -1.36
C HIS A 102 9.23 24.31 -0.68
N PRO A 103 9.28 24.43 0.66
CA PRO A 103 8.57 25.50 1.37
C PRO A 103 9.09 26.91 1.06
N VAL A 104 10.39 27.03 0.72
CA VAL A 104 11.02 28.34 0.46
C VAL A 104 10.94 28.71 -1.02
N THR A 105 11.22 27.77 -1.91
CA THR A 105 11.38 28.06 -3.35
C THR A 105 10.13 27.74 -4.16
N GLY A 106 9.17 27.02 -3.57
CA GLY A 106 7.98 26.54 -4.28
C GLY A 106 8.27 25.46 -5.33
N ALA A 107 9.52 25.02 -5.48
CA ALA A 107 9.89 24.02 -6.48
C ALA A 107 9.19 22.67 -6.19
N PRO A 108 8.68 21.96 -7.20
CA PRO A 108 8.03 20.67 -7.00
C PRO A 108 9.06 19.63 -6.53
N LEU A 109 8.69 18.88 -5.49
CA LEU A 109 9.51 17.82 -4.90
C LEU A 109 9.07 16.46 -5.39
N TRP A 110 7.76 16.21 -5.36
CA TRP A 110 7.15 15.01 -5.90
C TRP A 110 5.69 15.24 -6.24
N ARG A 111 5.15 14.39 -7.10
CA ARG A 111 3.75 14.36 -7.51
C ARG A 111 3.23 12.93 -7.46
N TYR A 112 2.06 12.75 -6.86
CA TYR A 112 1.38 11.46 -6.77
C TYR A 112 -0.03 11.55 -7.35
N ALA A 113 -0.34 10.70 -8.31
CA ALA A 113 -1.65 10.54 -8.91
C ALA A 113 -2.06 9.05 -8.92
N ARG A 114 -3.37 8.79 -9.00
CA ARG A 114 -3.91 7.47 -9.28
C ARG A 114 -4.74 7.52 -10.56
N GLU A 115 -4.57 6.54 -11.43
CA GLU A 115 -5.24 6.46 -12.72
C GLU A 115 -6.77 6.55 -12.57
N GLY A 116 -7.39 7.52 -13.24
CA GLY A 116 -8.85 7.71 -13.20
C GLY A 116 -9.44 8.16 -11.86
N ARG A 117 -8.60 8.43 -10.84
CA ARG A 117 -9.04 8.77 -9.48
C ARG A 117 -8.67 10.19 -9.10
N ARG A 118 -9.49 10.81 -8.25
CA ARG A 118 -9.28 12.16 -7.74
C ARG A 118 -9.05 12.14 -6.22
N PRO A 119 -8.06 12.89 -5.71
CA PRO A 119 -7.90 13.03 -4.28
C PRO A 119 -9.01 13.95 -3.72
N LEU A 120 -9.68 13.52 -2.67
CA LEU A 120 -10.72 14.29 -1.99
C LEU A 120 -10.15 15.12 -0.83
N THR A 121 -9.28 14.52 -0.03
CA THR A 121 -8.60 15.21 1.07
C THR A 121 -7.24 14.59 1.34
N SER A 122 -6.33 15.36 1.95
CA SER A 122 -5.02 14.89 2.35
C SER A 122 -4.59 15.45 3.69
N LEU A 123 -3.81 14.65 4.41
CA LEU A 123 -3.22 14.96 5.70
C LEU A 123 -1.71 14.74 5.59
N HIS A 124 -0.92 15.75 5.97
CA HIS A 124 0.52 15.56 6.15
C HIS A 124 0.83 15.29 7.61
N THR A 125 1.43 14.14 7.91
CA THR A 125 1.82 13.80 9.28
C THR A 125 3.00 12.85 9.28
N ARG A 126 3.97 13.08 10.18
CA ARG A 126 5.16 12.23 10.34
C ARG A 126 5.98 12.00 9.05
N GLY A 127 5.98 12.99 8.16
CA GLY A 127 6.70 12.91 6.88
C GLY A 127 5.96 12.11 5.81
N GLU A 128 4.74 11.65 6.08
CA GLU A 128 3.87 10.97 5.13
C GLU A 128 2.75 11.90 4.67
N ALA A 129 2.38 11.79 3.40
CA ALA A 129 1.14 12.32 2.86
C ALA A 129 0.11 11.20 2.81
N ILE A 130 -0.94 11.33 3.62
CA ILE A 130 -2.07 10.41 3.67
C ILE A 130 -3.18 11.04 2.83
N THR A 131 -3.68 10.32 1.83
CA THR A 131 -4.65 10.83 0.86
C THR A 131 -5.85 9.91 0.81
N LEU A 132 -7.05 10.49 0.89
CA LEU A 132 -8.32 9.82 0.58
C LEU A 132 -8.69 10.14 -0.87
N TRP A 133 -8.99 9.09 -1.62
CA TRP A 133 -9.40 9.15 -3.02
C TRP A 133 -10.93 8.99 -3.15
N ASP A 134 -11.46 9.43 -4.29
CA ASP A 134 -12.89 9.38 -4.63
C ASP A 134 -13.50 7.97 -4.65
N ASP A 135 -12.68 6.94 -4.88
CA ASP A 135 -13.06 5.54 -4.80
C ASP A 135 -13.02 4.95 -3.38
N GLY A 136 -12.84 5.80 -2.36
CA GLY A 136 -12.74 5.35 -0.99
C GLY A 136 -11.42 4.67 -0.64
N MET A 137 -10.40 4.72 -1.51
CA MET A 137 -9.06 4.27 -1.15
C MET A 137 -8.36 5.31 -0.28
N VAL A 138 -7.66 4.87 0.76
CA VAL A 138 -6.72 5.68 1.52
C VAL A 138 -5.32 5.19 1.23
N THR A 139 -4.40 6.10 0.94
CA THR A 139 -3.01 5.78 0.64
C THR A 139 -2.06 6.63 1.47
N ALA A 140 -0.93 6.08 1.88
CA ALA A 140 0.18 6.86 2.41
C ALA A 140 1.37 6.84 1.45
N THR A 141 1.94 8.01 1.18
CA THR A 141 3.20 8.15 0.44
C THR A 141 4.21 8.94 1.25
N ASP A 142 5.46 8.51 1.23
CA ASP A 142 6.59 9.24 1.84
C ASP A 142 7.28 10.18 0.83
N GLY A 143 6.67 10.36 -0.35
CA GLY A 143 7.24 11.13 -1.46
C GLY A 143 8.25 10.37 -2.31
N ARG A 144 8.58 9.13 -1.95
CA ARG A 144 9.47 8.24 -2.72
C ARG A 144 8.79 6.94 -3.13
N SER A 145 7.84 6.47 -2.33
CA SER A 145 7.06 5.26 -2.54
C SER A 145 5.67 5.41 -1.95
N VAL A 146 4.68 4.75 -2.55
CA VAL A 146 3.40 4.52 -1.88
C VAL A 146 3.60 3.37 -0.89
N ARG A 147 3.46 3.67 0.40
CA ARG A 147 3.80 2.79 1.51
C ARG A 147 2.75 1.71 1.72
N TRP A 148 1.48 2.11 1.62
CA TRP A 148 0.33 1.23 1.80
C TRP A 148 -0.93 1.85 1.22
N HIS A 149 -1.90 0.96 0.98
CA HIS A 149 -3.25 1.25 0.52
C HIS A 149 -4.27 0.58 1.43
N ARG A 150 -5.39 1.25 1.71
CA ARG A 150 -6.53 0.71 2.47
C ARG A 150 -7.83 1.17 1.83
N ALA A 151 -8.62 0.23 1.35
CA ALA A 151 -9.98 0.53 0.93
C ALA A 151 -10.86 0.81 2.16
N LEU A 152 -11.74 1.79 2.05
CA LEU A 152 -12.78 2.05 3.03
C LEU A 152 -14.06 1.35 2.58
N PRO A 153 -14.46 0.24 3.22
CA PRO A 153 -15.69 -0.45 2.86
C PRO A 153 -16.90 0.49 2.84
N ALA A 154 -17.69 0.40 1.76
CA ALA A 154 -18.89 1.19 1.47
C ALA A 154 -18.66 2.70 1.32
N ALA A 155 -17.41 3.18 1.15
CA ALA A 155 -17.15 4.61 1.05
C ALA A 155 -17.42 5.21 -0.32
N ASP A 156 -17.31 4.41 -1.37
CA ASP A 156 -17.61 4.75 -2.75
C ASP A 156 -19.07 5.18 -2.96
N GLU A 157 -20.00 4.66 -2.16
CA GLU A 157 -21.41 5.05 -2.22
C GLU A 157 -21.69 6.41 -1.55
N TRP A 158 -21.10 6.69 -0.37
CA TRP A 158 -21.48 7.87 0.41
C TRP A 158 -20.58 9.10 0.21
N LEU A 159 -19.31 8.91 -0.18
CA LEU A 159 -18.36 10.01 -0.39
C LEU A 159 -18.81 11.01 -1.48
N PRO A 160 -19.40 10.59 -2.62
CA PRO A 160 -19.90 11.53 -3.62
C PRO A 160 -20.92 12.53 -3.07
N ASP A 161 -21.82 12.06 -2.19
CA ASP A 161 -22.93 12.86 -1.67
C ASP A 161 -22.55 13.72 -0.45
N HIS A 162 -21.58 13.28 0.35
CA HIS A 162 -21.27 13.91 1.65
C HIS A 162 -19.88 14.58 1.67
N GLY A 163 -19.03 14.29 0.68
CA GLY A 163 -17.65 14.75 0.63
C GLY A 163 -16.74 14.11 1.69
N SER A 164 -15.51 14.60 1.77
CA SER A 164 -14.43 14.03 2.59
C SER A 164 -14.13 14.79 3.89
N THR A 165 -14.91 15.82 4.22
CA THR A 165 -14.64 16.68 5.37
C THR A 165 -14.68 15.87 6.67
N GLY A 166 -13.58 15.93 7.42
CA GLY A 166 -13.47 15.24 8.71
C GLY A 166 -13.41 13.72 8.61
N VAL A 167 -13.05 13.16 7.46
CA VAL A 167 -12.84 11.71 7.31
C VAL A 167 -11.49 11.28 7.87
N LEU A 168 -10.43 12.04 7.62
CA LEU A 168 -9.07 11.71 8.07
C LEU A 168 -8.68 12.54 9.29
N HIS A 169 -8.19 11.89 10.35
CA HIS A 169 -7.69 12.55 11.55
C HIS A 169 -6.39 11.92 12.03
N ALA A 170 -5.35 12.73 12.25
CA ALA A 170 -4.16 12.29 12.96
C ALA A 170 -4.50 12.10 14.45
N LEU A 171 -4.13 10.96 15.00
CA LEU A 171 -4.21 10.69 16.43
C LEU A 171 -2.81 10.61 17.05
N GLY A 172 -2.76 10.47 18.37
CA GLY A 172 -1.53 10.20 19.12
C GLY A 172 -0.77 8.97 18.61
N ARG A 173 0.51 8.85 19.00
CA ARG A 173 1.36 7.66 18.72
C ARG A 173 1.50 7.22 17.26
N GLY A 174 0.97 7.97 16.29
CA GLY A 174 1.14 7.67 14.85
C GLY A 174 -0.01 6.88 14.30
N MET A 175 -1.18 7.14 14.85
CA MET A 175 -2.42 6.54 14.43
C MET A 175 -3.15 7.52 13.51
N LEU A 176 -3.80 6.97 12.50
CA LEU A 176 -4.75 7.65 11.63
C LEU A 176 -6.13 7.12 12.00
N ALA A 177 -7.04 7.97 12.42
CA ALA A 177 -8.46 7.63 12.42
C ALA A 177 -9.08 7.97 11.06
N VAL A 178 -9.84 7.02 10.54
CA VAL A 178 -10.71 7.19 9.38
C VAL A 178 -12.15 7.06 9.84
N VAL A 179 -12.89 8.16 9.76
CA VAL A 179 -14.26 8.28 10.26
C VAL A 179 -15.23 8.22 9.09
N THR A 180 -16.09 7.21 9.07
CA THR A 180 -17.21 7.08 8.14
C THR A 180 -18.53 7.04 8.91
N PRO A 181 -19.69 7.21 8.26
CA PRO A 181 -20.98 7.16 8.96
C PRO A 181 -21.19 5.90 9.78
N HIS A 182 -20.68 4.75 9.32
CA HIS A 182 -20.94 3.45 9.95
C HIS A 182 -19.85 2.99 10.92
N ARG A 183 -18.64 3.57 10.88
CA ARG A 183 -17.54 3.16 11.76
C ARG A 183 -16.40 4.19 11.79
N VAL A 184 -15.60 4.09 12.85
CA VAL A 184 -14.26 4.65 12.90
C VAL A 184 -13.27 3.50 12.81
N ALA A 185 -12.34 3.55 11.86
CA ALA A 185 -11.22 2.61 11.78
C ALA A 185 -9.93 3.35 12.06
N ALA A 186 -9.04 2.74 12.85
CA ALA A 186 -7.73 3.32 13.10
C ALA A 186 -6.60 2.47 12.55
N TYR A 187 -5.70 3.12 11.82
CA TYR A 187 -4.56 2.50 11.19
C TYR A 187 -3.27 3.09 11.74
N ARG A 188 -2.25 2.25 11.89
CA ARG A 188 -0.90 2.73 12.18
C ARG A 188 -0.35 3.37 10.91
N ILE A 189 0.09 4.63 11.00
CA ILE A 189 0.58 5.41 9.84
C ILE A 189 1.78 4.73 9.18
N ALA A 190 2.70 4.14 9.94
CA ALA A 190 3.95 3.58 9.42
C ALA A 190 3.79 2.44 8.38
N ASP A 191 2.70 1.68 8.44
CA ASP A 191 2.46 0.50 7.60
C ASP A 191 0.99 0.24 7.23
N GLY A 192 0.08 1.10 7.69
CA GLY A 192 -1.35 0.98 7.44
C GLY A 192 -2.01 -0.16 8.22
N ASP A 193 -1.35 -0.76 9.21
CA ASP A 193 -1.96 -1.86 9.98
C ASP A 193 -3.21 -1.40 10.70
N LEU A 194 -4.31 -2.13 10.51
CA LEU A 194 -5.55 -1.89 11.27
C LEU A 194 -5.33 -2.23 12.73
N ARG A 195 -5.68 -1.29 13.61
CA ARG A 195 -5.45 -1.38 15.05
C ARG A 195 -6.71 -1.52 15.86
N TRP A 196 -7.75 -0.81 15.47
CA TRP A 196 -9.06 -0.94 16.07
C TRP A 196 -10.14 -0.45 15.12
N VAL A 197 -11.35 -0.95 15.35
CA VAL A 197 -12.57 -0.49 14.69
C VAL A 197 -13.61 -0.23 15.77
N LEU A 198 -14.25 0.93 15.66
CA LEU A 198 -15.40 1.30 16.48
C LEU A 198 -16.63 1.42 15.56
N PRO A 199 -17.56 0.45 15.55
CA PRO A 199 -18.79 0.58 14.79
C PRO A 199 -19.67 1.69 15.38
N ALA A 200 -20.48 2.32 14.53
CA ALA A 200 -21.56 3.17 15.01
C ALA A 200 -22.56 2.32 15.82
N ARG A 201 -23.17 2.92 16.83
CA ARG A 201 -24.25 2.25 17.57
C ARG A 201 -25.44 2.02 16.64
N GLU A 202 -26.21 0.98 16.93
CA GLU A 202 -27.45 0.70 16.21
C GLU A 202 -28.40 1.90 16.22
N GLY A 203 -28.97 2.22 15.05
CA GLY A 203 -29.83 3.39 14.87
C GLY A 203 -29.09 4.73 14.89
N CYS A 204 -27.76 4.73 14.85
CA CYS A 204 -26.93 5.93 14.85
C CYS A 204 -25.97 5.94 13.65
N ALA A 205 -25.47 7.14 13.32
CA ALA A 205 -24.40 7.31 12.33
C ALA A 205 -23.44 8.40 12.79
N PHE A 206 -22.14 8.17 12.61
CA PHE A 206 -21.14 9.22 12.82
C PHE A 206 -21.34 10.35 11.80
N ARG A 207 -20.99 11.57 12.21
CA ARG A 207 -20.93 12.75 11.34
C ARG A 207 -19.47 13.17 11.21
N PRO A 208 -18.71 12.66 10.22
CA PRO A 208 -17.28 12.96 10.07
C PRO A 208 -16.99 14.47 10.06
N ALA A 209 -17.81 15.25 9.36
CA ALA A 209 -17.69 16.71 9.28
C ALA A 209 -17.88 17.46 10.61
N ARG A 210 -18.37 16.78 11.66
CA ARG A 210 -18.58 17.34 13.01
C ARG A 210 -17.58 16.76 14.02
N ALA A 211 -16.45 16.26 13.56
CA ALA A 211 -15.36 15.81 14.39
C ALA A 211 -14.50 17.00 14.87
N VAL A 212 -14.12 17.01 16.15
CA VAL A 212 -13.33 18.10 16.75
C VAL A 212 -12.22 17.52 17.63
N HIS A 213 -11.02 18.05 17.50
CA HIS A 213 -9.91 17.72 18.39
C HIS A 213 -10.02 18.49 19.71
N HIS A 214 -9.81 17.78 20.82
CA HIS A 214 -9.59 18.35 22.14
C HIS A 214 -8.34 17.72 22.77
N GLY A 215 -7.21 18.41 22.68
CA GLY A 215 -5.90 17.85 23.06
C GLY A 215 -5.54 16.65 22.19
N LYS A 216 -5.29 15.49 22.81
CA LYS A 216 -5.00 14.22 22.11
C LYS A 216 -6.24 13.40 21.75
N THR A 217 -7.41 13.90 22.12
CA THR A 217 -8.69 13.23 21.93
C THR A 217 -9.41 13.78 20.71
N LEU A 218 -10.07 12.91 19.96
CA LEU A 218 -11.00 13.25 18.90
C LEU A 218 -12.43 13.04 19.42
N LEU A 219 -13.21 14.11 19.41
CA LEU A 219 -14.63 14.10 19.74
C LEU A 219 -15.43 13.94 18.45
N LEU A 220 -16.32 12.95 18.42
CA LEU A 220 -17.10 12.57 17.25
C LEU A 220 -18.59 12.69 17.55
N ALA A 221 -19.31 13.44 16.73
CA ALA A 221 -20.76 13.43 16.78
C ALA A 221 -21.30 12.13 16.16
N GLN A 222 -22.15 11.42 16.90
CA GLN A 222 -22.86 10.22 16.49
C GLN A 222 -24.35 10.37 16.86
N PRO A 223 -25.11 11.22 16.17
CA PRO A 223 -26.55 11.36 16.38
C PRO A 223 -27.26 10.01 16.22
N CYS A 224 -28.21 9.77 17.11
CA CYS A 224 -29.07 8.59 17.14
C CYS A 224 -30.52 9.08 17.13
N THR A 225 -31.41 8.35 16.48
CA THR A 225 -32.85 8.65 16.53
C THR A 225 -33.34 8.49 17.97
N GLY A 226 -33.98 9.53 18.53
CA GLY A 226 -34.62 9.47 19.86
C GLY A 226 -33.70 9.50 21.08
N ALA A 227 -32.39 9.76 20.93
CA ALA A 227 -31.45 9.84 22.05
C ALA A 227 -31.19 11.27 22.53
N ASP A 228 -30.92 11.45 23.83
CA ASP A 228 -30.47 12.73 24.41
C ASP A 228 -29.18 13.25 23.76
N ARG A 229 -29.03 14.57 23.65
CA ARG A 229 -27.91 15.23 22.93
C ARG A 229 -26.52 14.82 23.43
N THR A 230 -26.35 14.54 24.72
CA THR A 230 -25.06 14.13 25.31
C THR A 230 -24.70 12.68 24.99
N ALA A 231 -25.68 11.81 24.72
CA ALA A 231 -25.47 10.43 24.28
C ALA A 231 -25.00 10.34 22.81
N GLN A 232 -24.90 11.49 22.13
CA GLN A 232 -24.56 11.61 20.71
C GLN A 232 -23.11 12.08 20.48
N VAL A 233 -22.26 12.08 21.51
CA VAL A 233 -20.83 12.40 21.37
C VAL A 233 -19.98 11.24 21.86
N ILE A 234 -19.03 10.81 21.03
CA ILE A 234 -18.07 9.76 21.33
C ILE A 234 -16.67 10.36 21.38
N ALA A 235 -15.90 10.02 22.41
CA ALA A 235 -14.50 10.39 22.52
C ALA A 235 -13.60 9.20 22.13
N VAL A 236 -12.63 9.43 21.26
CA VAL A 236 -11.63 8.43 20.87
C VAL A 236 -10.22 9.02 20.97
N ASP A 237 -9.24 8.18 21.25
CA ASP A 237 -7.82 8.49 21.10
C ASP A 237 -7.15 7.42 20.23
N ASP A 238 -5.82 7.44 20.14
CA ASP A 238 -5.05 6.49 19.33
C ASP A 238 -5.19 5.01 19.74
N LEU A 239 -5.80 4.79 20.89
CA LEU A 239 -5.79 3.58 21.67
C LEU A 239 -7.23 2.98 21.68
N GLY A 240 -8.24 3.76 21.25
CA GLY A 240 -9.64 3.36 21.01
C GLY A 240 -10.67 4.36 21.55
N GLN A 241 -11.91 3.91 21.73
CA GLN A 241 -12.92 4.69 22.46
C GLN A 241 -12.47 4.93 23.91
N ILE A 242 -12.71 6.14 24.42
CA ILE A 242 -12.45 6.51 25.80
C ILE A 242 -13.70 6.20 26.61
N THR A 243 -13.61 5.24 27.52
CA THR A 243 -14.65 4.88 28.49
C THR A 243 -14.04 4.71 29.87
N PRO A 244 -14.81 4.93 30.96
CA PRO A 244 -14.39 4.51 32.29
C PRO A 244 -14.05 3.01 32.27
N HIS A 245 -12.87 2.63 32.77
CA HIS A 245 -12.37 1.24 32.82
C HIS A 245 -12.06 0.58 31.48
N ARG A 246 -11.74 1.39 30.46
CA ARG A 246 -11.29 0.90 29.15
C ARG A 246 -10.26 -0.23 29.28
N ARG A 247 -10.58 -1.38 28.66
CA ARG A 247 -9.57 -2.32 28.17
C ARG A 247 -9.04 -1.79 26.85
N PRO A 248 -7.75 -1.49 26.73
CA PRO A 248 -7.19 -1.06 25.46
C PRO A 248 -7.41 -2.13 24.38
N LEU A 249 -7.61 -1.70 23.14
CA LEU A 249 -7.97 -2.57 22.02
C LEU A 249 -6.74 -3.27 21.39
N GLY A 250 -5.75 -3.66 22.19
CA GLY A 250 -4.55 -4.37 21.72
C GLY A 250 -3.47 -3.47 21.11
N ASN A 251 -3.43 -2.20 21.51
CA ASN A 251 -2.51 -1.18 20.98
C ASN A 251 -1.45 -0.72 21.99
N GLU A 252 -1.38 -1.37 23.15
CA GLU A 252 -0.21 -1.26 24.01
C GLU A 252 1.01 -1.79 23.27
N PHE A 253 1.98 -0.91 23.04
CA PHE A 253 3.35 -1.39 22.91
C PHE A 253 3.70 -2.10 24.22
N ARG A 254 4.01 -3.40 24.14
CA ARG A 254 4.83 -4.04 25.17
C ARG A 254 6.19 -3.34 25.11
N GLU A 255 6.47 -2.43 26.04
CA GLU A 255 7.82 -1.92 26.21
C GLU A 255 8.73 -3.13 26.41
N ARG A 256 9.65 -3.35 25.46
CA ARG A 256 10.73 -4.32 25.65
C ARG A 256 11.61 -3.76 26.77
N GLY A 257 11.62 -4.45 27.91
CA GLY A 257 12.67 -4.31 28.93
C GLY A 257 12.35 -3.37 30.09
N ALA A 258 11.28 -3.61 30.83
CA ALA A 258 11.34 -3.42 32.28
C ALA A 258 11.78 -4.75 32.89
N GLU A 259 13.08 -4.99 32.90
CA GLU A 259 13.67 -6.04 33.73
C GLU A 259 13.35 -5.70 35.19
N PRO A 260 12.77 -6.62 35.98
CA PRO A 260 12.51 -6.37 37.38
C PRO A 260 13.87 -6.16 38.06
N ARG A 261 14.08 -4.95 38.62
CA ARG A 261 15.23 -4.71 39.49
C ARG A 261 15.14 -5.70 40.66
N PRO A 262 16.20 -6.48 40.95
CA PRO A 262 16.23 -7.26 42.17
C PRO A 262 16.20 -6.29 43.36
N ASN A 263 15.31 -6.56 44.30
CA ASN A 263 15.27 -5.86 45.58
C ASN A 263 16.61 -6.07 46.28
N THR A 264 17.34 -4.99 46.51
CA THR A 264 18.35 -4.87 47.57
C THR A 264 17.78 -4.04 48.70
#